data_AF-A0A962E1C8-F1
#
_entry.id   AF-A0A962E1C8-F1
#
_cell.length_a   1.000
_cell.length_b   1.000
_cell.length_c   1.000
_cell.angle_alpha   90.00
_cell.angle_beta   90.00
_cell.angle_gamma   90.00
#
_symmetry.space_group_name_H-M   'P 1'
#
loop_
_entity.id
_entity.type
_entity.pdbx_description
1 polymer ?
#
loop_
_entity_poly.entity_id
_entity_poly.type
_entity_poly.pdbx_seq_one_letter_code
_entity_poly.pdbx_strand_id
1 'polypeptide(L)'
;MIKKIKSVVLGGAFLATGIASAITVDENFEGFWYQSDISAGRGWAFDYIPLGPEKGLMFVAGYVYDDMGNPFWVVGSDEVLDGESILEIDLLTVTGGNFDSSSSRTNHPFGSMTVDVESCQSMAVSISGIDSELVSTSEASFTLTPQDAIAGTQRDAAVCPYQQKFTSCPDFATASTQPKTCIVSGTLAGDVTFSNDTNWVLQGGVFVGVDGGTTANLTIEPGTRVLGVTGNDFLAVQRGSKIFAEGTA
;
A
#
# COMPACT_ATOMS: atom_id res chain seq x y z
N MET A 1 -47.56 -1.53 29.04
CA MET A 1 -46.20 -1.22 29.52
C MET A 1 -45.26 -1.31 28.31
N ILE A 2 -44.94 -0.17 27.70
CA ILE A 2 -44.23 -0.07 26.41
C ILE A 2 -42.73 -0.22 26.67
N LYS A 3 -42.14 -1.32 26.21
CA LYS A 3 -40.70 -1.59 26.36
C LYS A 3 -39.97 -0.90 25.19
N LYS A 4 -39.30 0.22 25.49
CA LYS A 4 -38.41 0.92 24.54
C LYS A 4 -37.29 -0.03 24.10
N ILE A 5 -37.28 -0.41 22.83
CA ILE A 5 -36.15 -1.10 22.20
C ILE A 5 -35.09 -0.02 21.95
N LYS A 6 -33.98 -0.12 22.68
CA LYS A 6 -32.80 0.74 22.48
C LYS A 6 -32.19 0.39 21.12
N SER A 7 -31.92 1.41 20.31
CA SER A 7 -31.13 1.32 19.09
C SER A 7 -29.81 0.61 19.39
N VAL A 8 -29.62 -0.56 18.78
CA VAL A 8 -28.31 -1.19 18.69
C VAL A 8 -27.58 -0.43 17.59
N VAL A 9 -26.60 0.39 17.99
CA VAL A 9 -25.55 0.82 17.09
C VAL A 9 -24.81 -0.46 16.70
N LEU A 10 -25.05 -0.94 15.48
CA LEU A 10 -24.20 -1.98 14.89
C LEU A 10 -22.84 -1.33 14.62
N GLY A 11 -21.99 -1.29 15.65
CA GLY A 11 -20.56 -1.28 15.47
C GLY A 11 -20.19 -2.63 14.87
N GLY A 12 -20.25 -2.72 13.55
CA GLY A 12 -19.67 -3.84 12.81
C GLY A 12 -18.16 -3.80 13.01
N ALA A 13 -17.69 -4.54 14.00
CA ALA A 13 -16.29 -4.87 14.14
C ALA A 13 -15.91 -5.74 12.93
N PHE A 14 -15.30 -5.10 11.93
CA PHE A 14 -14.53 -5.82 10.93
C PHE A 14 -13.29 -6.37 11.64
N LEU A 15 -13.32 -7.66 11.97
CA LEU A 15 -12.11 -8.46 12.08
C LEU A 15 -11.78 -8.97 10.67
N ALA A 16 -11.46 -8.05 9.77
CA ALA A 16 -10.57 -8.37 8.66
C ALA A 16 -9.20 -7.91 9.13
N THR A 17 -8.31 -8.85 9.36
CA THR A 17 -6.87 -8.59 9.51
C THR A 17 -6.22 -8.17 8.19
N GLY A 18 -7.02 -7.98 7.13
CA GLY A 18 -6.57 -7.37 5.88
C GLY A 18 -6.58 -5.86 6.01
N ILE A 19 -5.39 -5.27 5.91
CA ILE A 19 -5.15 -3.85 5.73
C ILE A 19 -5.81 -3.47 4.41
N ALA A 20 -6.90 -2.71 4.39
CA ALA A 20 -7.41 -2.17 3.12
C ALA A 20 -6.39 -1.15 2.58
N SER A 21 -6.06 -1.22 1.29
CA SER A 21 -5.10 -0.33 0.63
C SER A 21 -5.68 0.47 -0.53
N ALA A 22 -5.28 1.72 -0.48
CA ALA A 22 -5.28 2.72 -1.51
C ALA A 22 -4.56 2.31 -2.80
N ILE A 23 -3.34 1.78 -2.62
CA ILE A 23 -2.37 1.47 -3.66
C ILE A 23 -2.34 -0.04 -3.84
N THR A 24 -2.51 -0.52 -5.07
CA THR A 24 -2.29 -1.92 -5.41
C THR A 24 -0.80 -2.12 -5.64
N VAL A 25 -0.15 -2.89 -4.76
CA VAL A 25 1.27 -3.24 -4.92
C VAL A 25 1.39 -4.34 -5.97
N ASP A 26 1.98 -3.98 -7.10
CA ASP A 26 2.14 -4.80 -8.31
C ASP A 26 3.53 -4.61 -8.95
N GLU A 27 3.67 -5.01 -10.21
CA GLU A 27 4.89 -4.88 -11.01
C GLU A 27 5.42 -3.43 -11.10
N ASN A 28 4.56 -2.41 -10.91
CA ASN A 28 4.98 -1.01 -10.94
C ASN A 28 5.90 -0.63 -9.77
N PHE A 29 6.03 -1.49 -8.76
CA PHE A 29 6.89 -1.27 -7.59
C PHE A 29 8.18 -2.09 -7.63
N GLU A 30 8.40 -2.87 -8.69
CA GLU A 30 9.61 -3.66 -8.87
C GLU A 30 10.87 -2.82 -9.13
N GLY A 31 12.00 -3.50 -8.97
CA GLY A 31 13.33 -3.01 -9.31
C GLY A 31 14.17 -2.67 -8.09
N PHE A 32 15.24 -1.91 -8.32
CA PHE A 32 16.13 -1.45 -7.26
C PHE A 32 15.65 -0.14 -6.66
N TRP A 33 15.62 -0.12 -5.33
CA TRP A 33 15.23 1.01 -4.51
C TRP A 33 16.35 1.32 -3.52
N TYR A 34 16.81 2.56 -3.46
CA TYR A 34 17.95 2.96 -2.63
C TYR A 34 17.51 3.90 -1.52
N GLN A 35 18.22 3.85 -0.39
CA GLN A 35 17.95 4.73 0.74
C GLN A 35 18.16 6.20 0.34
N SER A 36 17.14 7.03 0.56
CA SER A 36 17.09 8.41 0.05
C SER A 36 18.06 9.36 0.76
N ASP A 37 18.42 9.07 2.01
CA ASP A 37 19.13 9.97 2.93
C ASP A 37 20.64 9.67 3.05
N ILE A 38 21.12 8.61 2.41
CA ILE A 38 22.53 8.21 2.42
C ILE A 38 23.07 8.07 1.00
N SER A 39 24.41 8.08 0.85
CA SER A 39 25.05 7.82 -0.44
C SER A 39 24.55 6.50 -1.03
N ALA A 40 24.18 6.50 -2.31
CA ALA A 40 23.45 5.47 -3.07
C ALA A 40 24.08 4.05 -3.16
N GLY A 41 24.56 3.48 -2.06
CA GLY A 41 25.21 2.17 -1.98
C GLY A 41 24.47 1.12 -1.14
N ARG A 42 23.39 1.51 -0.45
CA ARG A 42 22.52 0.62 0.33
C ARG A 42 21.09 0.76 -0.16
N GLY A 43 20.43 -0.37 -0.35
CA GLY A 43 19.10 -0.43 -0.96
C GLY A 43 18.53 -1.83 -0.92
N TRP A 44 17.37 -1.97 -1.54
CA TRP A 44 16.58 -3.18 -1.61
C TRP A 44 16.11 -3.40 -3.04
N ALA A 45 16.16 -4.65 -3.50
CA ALA A 45 15.43 -5.09 -4.67
C ALA A 45 14.05 -5.56 -4.25
N PHE A 46 13.04 -5.21 -5.04
CA PHE A 46 11.68 -5.71 -4.94
C PHE A 46 11.31 -6.41 -6.24
N ASP A 47 10.71 -7.59 -6.13
CA ASP A 47 10.28 -8.43 -7.24
C ASP A 47 8.89 -8.98 -6.93
N TYR A 48 7.89 -8.68 -7.77
CA TYR A 48 6.50 -9.02 -7.56
C TYR A 48 6.07 -10.12 -8.53
N ILE A 49 5.74 -11.29 -7.99
CA ILE A 49 5.33 -12.43 -8.80
C ILE A 49 3.81 -12.60 -8.68
N PRO A 50 3.02 -12.36 -9.74
CA PRO A 50 1.57 -12.55 -9.68
C PRO A 50 1.21 -14.02 -9.43
N LEU A 51 0.35 -14.27 -8.43
CA LEU A 51 -0.11 -15.60 -8.03
C LEU A 51 -1.62 -15.81 -8.27
N GLY A 52 -2.31 -14.80 -8.82
CA GLY A 52 -3.74 -14.82 -9.10
C GLY A 52 -4.26 -13.40 -9.36
N PRO A 53 -5.59 -13.24 -9.52
CA PRO A 53 -6.20 -11.95 -9.84
C PRO A 53 -6.12 -10.91 -8.72
N GLU A 54 -5.91 -11.34 -7.47
CA GLU A 54 -5.95 -10.47 -6.29
C GLU A 54 -4.81 -10.80 -5.31
N LYS A 55 -3.72 -11.39 -5.80
CA LYS A 55 -2.57 -11.75 -4.97
C LYS A 55 -1.30 -11.97 -5.77
N GLY A 56 -0.17 -11.67 -5.14
CA GLY A 56 1.17 -11.98 -5.63
C GLY A 56 2.11 -12.37 -4.49
N LEU A 57 3.34 -12.70 -4.83
CA LEU A 57 4.44 -12.90 -3.89
C LEU A 57 5.42 -11.75 -4.08
N MET A 58 5.66 -10.97 -3.03
CA MET A 58 6.73 -9.98 -3.03
C MET A 58 8.00 -10.64 -2.49
N PHE A 59 9.06 -10.66 -3.29
CA PHE A 59 10.40 -11.02 -2.85
C PHE A 59 11.23 -9.74 -2.63
N VAL A 60 12.02 -9.73 -1.55
CA VAL A 60 12.93 -8.63 -1.25
C VAL A 60 14.35 -9.12 -1.04
N ALA A 61 15.32 -8.34 -1.52
CA ALA A 61 16.74 -8.58 -1.26
C ALA A 61 17.48 -7.27 -0.94
N GLY A 62 18.07 -7.21 0.25
CA GLY A 62 18.82 -6.08 0.76
C GLY A 62 20.31 -6.14 0.40
N TYR A 63 20.82 -5.03 -0.11
CA TYR A 63 22.24 -4.73 -0.30
C TYR A 63 22.74 -4.01 0.96
N VAL A 64 23.04 -4.78 2.01
CA VAL A 64 23.34 -4.24 3.35
C VAL A 64 24.78 -4.55 3.79
N TYR A 65 25.20 -3.93 4.89
CA TYR A 65 26.57 -4.01 5.41
C TYR A 65 26.54 -4.28 6.91
N ASP A 66 27.46 -5.13 7.36
CA ASP A 66 27.67 -5.45 8.77
C ASP A 66 28.30 -4.25 9.53
N ASP A 67 28.45 -4.37 10.85
CA ASP A 67 29.04 -3.31 11.69
C ASP A 67 30.51 -2.98 11.34
N MET A 68 31.20 -3.87 10.62
CA MET A 68 32.56 -3.66 10.11
C MET A 68 32.59 -3.09 8.68
N GLY A 69 31.42 -2.91 8.05
CA GLY A 69 31.30 -2.44 6.67
C GLY A 69 31.47 -3.52 5.60
N ASN A 70 31.47 -4.81 5.94
CA ASN A 70 31.46 -5.88 4.95
C ASN A 70 30.05 -6.08 4.40
N PRO A 71 29.88 -6.31 3.09
CA PRO A 71 28.57 -6.55 2.50
C PRO A 71 28.04 -7.93 2.88
N PHE A 72 26.74 -8.01 3.15
CA PHE A 72 26.00 -9.27 3.29
C PHE A 72 24.59 -9.14 2.74
N TRP A 73 23.94 -10.28 2.47
CA TRP A 73 22.61 -10.34 1.87
C TRP A 73 21.56 -10.66 2.93
N VAL A 74 20.51 -9.86 2.95
CA VAL A 74 19.28 -10.13 3.69
C VAL A 74 18.17 -10.32 2.68
N VAL A 75 17.36 -11.35 2.82
CA VAL A 75 16.27 -11.64 1.89
C VAL A 75 15.00 -11.97 2.65
N GLY A 76 13.85 -11.80 2.01
CA GLY A 76 12.56 -12.16 2.55
C GLY A 76 11.55 -12.30 1.43
N SER A 77 10.40 -12.88 1.74
CA SER A 77 9.26 -12.85 0.83
C SER A 77 7.97 -13.06 1.60
N ASP A 78 6.90 -12.40 1.18
CA ASP A 78 5.57 -12.68 1.68
C ASP A 78 4.51 -12.55 0.58
N GLU A 79 3.34 -13.16 0.80
CA GLU A 79 2.17 -12.96 -0.04
C GLU A 79 1.67 -11.53 0.13
N VAL A 80 1.38 -10.87 -0.99
CA VAL A 80 0.76 -9.55 -1.05
C VAL A 80 -0.63 -9.71 -1.62
N LEU A 81 -1.64 -9.25 -0.89
CA LEU A 81 -3.03 -9.28 -1.34
C LEU A 81 -3.39 -8.00 -2.11
N ASP A 82 -4.39 -8.09 -2.99
CA ASP A 82 -4.94 -6.89 -3.61
C ASP A 82 -5.50 -5.95 -2.54
N GLY A 83 -5.18 -4.67 -2.72
CA GLY A 83 -5.49 -3.68 -1.72
C GLY A 83 -4.66 -3.88 -0.45
N GLU A 84 -3.38 -4.21 -0.53
CA GLU A 84 -2.40 -4.09 0.56
C GLU A 84 -1.25 -3.13 0.14
N SER A 85 -0.95 -2.08 0.95
CA SER A 85 0.21 -1.17 0.72
C SER A 85 1.16 -1.09 1.88
N ILE A 86 0.89 -1.81 2.96
CA ILE A 86 1.82 -1.99 4.07
C ILE A 86 2.13 -3.46 4.09
N LEU A 87 3.35 -3.84 3.71
CA LEU A 87 3.78 -5.23 3.66
C LEU A 87 4.53 -5.55 4.94
N GLU A 88 4.27 -6.69 5.55
CA GLU A 88 5.10 -7.26 6.61
C GLU A 88 5.84 -8.46 6.05
N ILE A 89 7.18 -8.47 6.12
CA ILE A 89 8.01 -9.47 5.48
C ILE A 89 9.05 -9.95 6.49
N ASP A 90 9.01 -11.24 6.80
CA ASP A 90 10.06 -11.88 7.59
C ASP A 90 11.37 -11.95 6.80
N LEU A 91 12.44 -11.46 7.42
CA LEU A 91 13.76 -11.40 6.84
C LEU A 91 14.65 -12.51 7.39
N LEU A 92 15.54 -13.00 6.53
CA LEU A 92 16.56 -13.97 6.86
C LEU A 92 17.89 -13.65 6.16
N THR A 93 18.97 -14.17 6.73
CA THR A 93 20.26 -14.30 6.04
C THR A 93 20.50 -15.76 5.69
N VAL A 94 21.36 -16.02 4.70
CA VAL A 94 21.70 -17.38 4.26
C VAL A 94 23.20 -17.58 4.31
N THR A 95 23.62 -18.68 4.95
CA THR A 95 25.03 -19.13 4.97
C THR A 95 25.16 -20.52 4.35
N GLY A 96 26.38 -20.90 3.98
CA GLY A 96 26.64 -22.10 3.20
C GLY A 96 26.31 -21.93 1.72
N GLY A 97 26.32 -23.04 0.97
CA GLY A 97 26.31 -22.98 -0.50
C GLY A 97 27.74 -22.94 -1.09
N ASN A 98 27.91 -23.55 -2.26
CA ASN A 98 29.10 -23.46 -3.11
C ASN A 98 28.66 -23.58 -4.58
N PHE A 99 29.41 -22.97 -5.49
CA PHE A 99 29.21 -23.12 -6.94
C PHE A 99 29.63 -24.51 -7.45
N ASP A 100 30.67 -25.10 -6.86
CA ASP A 100 31.37 -26.26 -7.45
C ASP A 100 30.89 -27.62 -6.94
N SER A 101 30.08 -27.65 -5.89
CA SER A 101 29.61 -28.88 -5.25
C SER A 101 28.27 -28.68 -4.57
N SER A 102 27.45 -29.74 -4.50
CA SER A 102 26.26 -29.71 -3.65
C SER A 102 26.68 -29.51 -2.19
N SER A 103 26.15 -28.47 -1.57
CA SER A 103 26.37 -28.14 -0.17
C SER A 103 25.07 -27.68 0.46
N SER A 104 24.87 -27.96 1.74
CA SER A 104 23.74 -27.44 2.49
C SER A 104 23.81 -25.92 2.62
N ARG A 105 22.63 -25.28 2.63
CA ARG A 105 22.45 -23.89 3.04
C ARG A 105 21.75 -23.87 4.39
N THR A 106 22.01 -22.85 5.18
CA THR A 106 21.36 -22.62 6.47
C THR A 106 20.79 -21.21 6.47
N ASN A 107 19.48 -21.13 6.70
CA ASN A 107 18.77 -19.86 6.88
C ASN A 107 18.86 -19.46 8.35
N HIS A 108 19.16 -18.20 8.61
CA HIS A 108 19.16 -17.61 9.94
C HIS A 108 18.12 -16.49 9.94
N PRO A 109 17.13 -16.50 10.85
CA PRO A 109 16.24 -15.37 11.04
C PRO A 109 17.05 -14.08 11.22
N PHE A 110 16.58 -12.98 10.63
CA PHE A 110 17.25 -11.69 10.72
C PHE A 110 16.40 -10.66 11.43
N GLY A 111 15.12 -10.54 11.09
CA GLY A 111 14.19 -9.56 11.68
C GLY A 111 12.90 -9.50 10.87
N SER A 112 12.03 -8.54 11.16
CA SER A 112 10.79 -8.31 10.41
C SER A 112 10.82 -6.94 9.76
N MET A 113 10.54 -6.89 8.45
CA MET A 113 10.46 -5.68 7.66
C MET A 113 9.01 -5.26 7.46
N THR A 114 8.69 -4.02 7.77
CA THR A 114 7.48 -3.34 7.33
C THR A 114 7.81 -2.41 6.18
N VAL A 115 7.10 -2.52 5.06
CA VAL A 115 7.22 -1.66 3.88
C VAL A 115 5.90 -0.93 3.68
N ASP A 116 5.86 0.36 3.95
CA ASP A 116 4.75 1.24 3.59
C ASP A 116 5.02 1.83 2.18
N VAL A 117 4.29 1.33 1.19
CA VAL A 117 4.32 1.82 -0.18
C VAL A 117 3.51 3.12 -0.25
N GLU A 118 4.21 4.24 -0.39
CA GLU A 118 3.60 5.58 -0.29
C GLU A 118 3.23 6.13 -1.66
N SER A 119 4.06 5.85 -2.68
CA SER A 119 3.88 6.27 -4.08
C SER A 119 4.88 5.53 -4.96
N CYS A 120 4.80 5.71 -6.27
CA CYS A 120 5.78 5.23 -7.26
C CYS A 120 7.19 5.80 -7.04
N GLN A 121 7.37 6.79 -6.16
CA GLN A 121 8.64 7.48 -5.92
C GLN A 121 9.17 7.33 -4.49
N SER A 122 8.38 6.75 -3.59
CA SER A 122 8.70 6.66 -2.16
C SER A 122 8.10 5.43 -1.51
N MET A 123 8.95 4.70 -0.78
CA MET A 123 8.52 3.69 0.20
C MET A 123 9.15 4.01 1.55
N ALA A 124 8.37 3.97 2.62
CA ALA A 124 8.92 4.03 3.98
C ALA A 124 9.15 2.59 4.47
N VAL A 125 10.34 2.32 5.00
CA VAL A 125 10.72 0.99 5.48
C VAL A 125 11.12 1.08 6.93
N SER A 126 10.62 0.15 7.74
CA SER A 126 11.12 -0.10 9.09
C SER A 126 11.47 -1.57 9.24
N ILE A 127 12.62 -1.86 9.82
CA ILE A 127 13.03 -3.21 10.20
C ILE A 127 13.10 -3.25 11.71
N SER A 128 12.44 -4.24 12.31
CA SER A 128 12.39 -4.42 13.76
C SER A 128 12.82 -5.83 14.14
N GLY A 129 13.19 -6.01 15.41
CA GLY A 129 13.57 -7.31 15.95
C GLY A 129 14.80 -7.89 15.26
N ILE A 130 15.76 -7.04 14.86
CA ILE A 130 16.99 -7.50 14.25
C ILE A 130 17.77 -8.33 15.28
N ASP A 131 17.98 -9.61 14.98
CA ASP A 131 18.74 -10.56 15.79
C ASP A 131 19.82 -11.20 14.91
N SER A 132 21.01 -10.61 14.94
CA SER A 132 22.14 -11.05 14.11
C SER A 132 23.47 -10.77 14.79
N GLU A 133 24.43 -11.67 14.62
CA GLU A 133 25.81 -11.42 15.04
C GLU A 133 26.53 -10.40 14.14
N LEU A 134 25.97 -10.09 12.97
CA LEU A 134 26.58 -9.18 11.98
C LEU A 134 26.29 -7.70 12.28
N VAL A 135 25.18 -7.39 12.93
CA VAL A 135 24.71 -6.01 13.13
C VAL A 135 24.23 -5.84 14.56
N SER A 136 24.75 -4.84 15.28
CA SER A 136 24.39 -4.57 16.68
C SER A 136 23.09 -3.77 16.87
N THR A 137 22.56 -3.14 15.82
CA THR A 137 21.25 -2.47 15.88
C THR A 137 20.12 -3.48 15.93
N SER A 138 19.11 -3.24 16.76
CA SER A 138 17.89 -4.07 16.83
C SER A 138 16.78 -3.56 15.91
N GLU A 139 16.90 -2.35 15.41
CA GLU A 139 15.92 -1.71 14.54
C GLU A 139 16.57 -0.75 13.54
N ALA A 140 15.89 -0.49 12.44
CA ALA A 140 16.27 0.49 11.44
C ALA A 140 15.03 1.10 10.79
N SER A 141 15.10 2.36 10.36
CA SER A 141 14.03 2.98 9.58
C SER A 141 14.63 3.94 8.56
N PHE A 142 14.11 3.91 7.34
CA PHE A 142 14.62 4.71 6.22
C PHE A 142 13.55 4.83 5.13
N THR A 143 13.72 5.82 4.26
CA THR A 143 12.91 5.97 3.05
C THR A 143 13.70 5.44 1.86
N LEU A 144 13.00 4.80 0.92
CA LEU A 144 13.56 4.32 -0.32
C LEU A 144 13.03 5.13 -1.51
N THR A 145 13.91 5.39 -2.46
CA THR A 145 13.62 6.03 -3.76
C THR A 145 14.03 5.07 -4.88
N PRO A 146 13.24 4.94 -5.96
CA PRO A 146 13.55 3.97 -7.01
C PRO A 146 14.76 4.45 -7.83
N GLN A 147 15.51 3.48 -8.36
CA GLN A 147 16.77 3.74 -9.07
C GLN A 147 16.60 4.64 -10.30
N ASP A 148 15.48 4.52 -11.01
CA ASP A 148 15.18 5.35 -12.16
C ASP A 148 15.00 6.82 -11.77
N ALA A 149 14.28 7.12 -10.69
CA ALA A 149 14.16 8.48 -10.15
C ALA A 149 15.54 9.05 -9.74
N ILE A 150 16.39 8.23 -9.11
CA ILE A 150 17.78 8.62 -8.76
C ILE A 150 18.61 8.87 -10.02
N ALA A 151 18.41 8.07 -11.07
CA ALA A 151 19.08 8.22 -12.36
C ALA A 151 18.52 9.37 -13.22
N GLY A 152 17.51 10.10 -12.74
CA GLY A 152 16.90 11.23 -13.44
C GLY A 152 15.76 10.85 -14.42
N THR A 153 15.31 9.60 -14.38
CA THR A 153 14.17 9.09 -15.16
C THR A 153 12.99 8.86 -14.21
N GLN A 154 12.15 9.88 -14.00
CA GLN A 154 11.00 9.74 -13.09
C GLN A 154 9.91 8.84 -13.71
N ARG A 155 9.32 7.98 -12.88
CA ARG A 155 8.07 7.25 -13.19
C ARG A 155 6.93 8.27 -13.21
N ASP A 156 6.51 8.71 -14.39
CA ASP A 156 5.35 9.58 -14.53
C ASP A 156 4.03 8.80 -14.35
N ALA A 157 2.91 9.52 -14.34
CA ALA A 157 1.58 8.92 -14.15
C ALA A 157 1.17 7.92 -15.25
N ALA A 158 1.82 7.96 -16.43
CA ALA A 158 1.55 7.00 -17.50
C ALA A 158 2.29 5.67 -17.30
N VAL A 159 3.41 5.69 -16.57
CA VAL A 159 4.16 4.48 -16.19
C VAL A 159 3.61 3.90 -14.89
N CYS A 160 3.36 4.74 -13.89
CA CYS A 160 2.86 4.30 -12.59
C CYS A 160 1.88 5.36 -12.06
N PRO A 161 0.59 5.04 -11.89
CA PRO A 161 -0.42 6.06 -11.62
C PRO A 161 -0.35 6.62 -10.19
N TYR A 162 0.27 5.90 -9.24
CA TYR A 162 0.35 6.24 -7.81
C TYR A 162 1.37 7.34 -7.51
N GLN A 163 1.10 8.56 -7.97
CA GLN A 163 2.05 9.68 -7.91
C GLN A 163 2.01 10.46 -6.59
N GLN A 164 0.96 10.31 -5.80
CA GLN A 164 0.75 11.07 -4.57
C GLN A 164 0.83 10.16 -3.35
N LYS A 165 1.31 10.72 -2.24
CA LYS A 165 1.30 10.06 -0.93
C LYS A 165 0.06 10.50 -0.16
N PHE A 166 -0.66 9.54 0.38
CA PHE A 166 -1.78 9.78 1.29
C PHE A 166 -1.37 10.67 2.47
N THR A 167 -2.10 11.76 2.68
CA THR A 167 -1.92 12.62 3.87
C THR A 167 -3.09 12.52 4.83
N SER A 168 -4.32 12.61 4.31
CA SER A 168 -5.54 12.69 5.11
C SER A 168 -6.76 12.58 4.21
N CYS A 169 -7.89 12.16 4.79
CA CYS A 169 -9.17 12.25 4.09
C CYS A 169 -9.58 13.71 3.86
N PRO A 170 -10.15 14.04 2.70
CA PRO A 170 -10.70 15.37 2.43
C PRO A 170 -12.01 15.60 3.19
N ASP A 171 -12.47 16.85 3.25
CA ASP A 171 -13.62 17.28 4.05
C ASP A 171 -14.94 16.53 3.77
N PHE A 172 -15.11 15.98 2.57
CA PHE A 172 -16.31 15.22 2.19
C PHE A 172 -16.29 13.77 2.68
N ALA A 173 -15.20 13.32 3.30
CA ALA A 173 -15.00 11.97 3.77
C ALA A 173 -14.48 11.95 5.22
N THR A 174 -14.63 10.81 5.90
CA THR A 174 -14.15 10.63 7.27
C THR A 174 -13.10 9.53 7.31
N ALA A 175 -11.99 9.74 8.02
CA ALA A 175 -10.98 8.71 8.20
C ALA A 175 -11.57 7.49 8.94
N SER A 176 -11.28 6.30 8.43
CA SER A 176 -11.61 5.06 9.13
C SER A 176 -10.52 4.69 10.15
N THR A 177 -10.68 3.55 10.83
CA THR A 177 -9.63 2.97 11.67
C THR A 177 -8.55 2.23 10.88
N GLN A 178 -8.80 1.93 9.60
CA GLN A 178 -7.82 1.32 8.71
C GLN A 178 -6.92 2.39 8.08
N PRO A 179 -5.62 2.10 7.87
CA PRO A 179 -4.70 3.00 7.19
C PRO A 179 -5.23 3.46 5.82
N LYS A 180 -4.91 4.70 5.43
CA LYS A 180 -5.20 5.26 4.09
C LYS A 180 -6.63 5.00 3.59
N THR A 181 -7.62 5.05 4.49
CA THR A 181 -9.00 4.66 4.18
C THR A 181 -9.99 5.74 4.60
N CYS A 182 -10.77 6.21 3.62
CA CYS A 182 -11.74 7.28 3.77
C CYS A 182 -13.16 6.77 3.51
N ILE A 183 -14.04 6.98 4.48
CA ILE A 183 -15.45 6.64 4.42
C ILE A 183 -16.21 7.81 3.80
N VAL A 184 -16.97 7.53 2.75
CA VAL A 184 -17.82 8.49 2.03
C VAL A 184 -19.29 8.12 2.26
N SER A 185 -20.13 9.11 2.57
CA SER A 185 -21.56 8.90 2.76
C SER A 185 -22.36 10.11 2.25
N GLY A 186 -23.64 9.91 1.94
CA GLY A 186 -24.55 11.00 1.59
C GLY A 186 -24.31 11.56 0.19
N THR A 187 -24.29 12.88 0.04
CA THR A 187 -24.25 13.55 -1.27
C THR A 187 -22.94 14.28 -1.49
N LEU A 188 -22.25 13.94 -2.58
CA LEU A 188 -21.09 14.63 -3.11
C LEU A 188 -21.55 15.87 -3.91
N ALA A 189 -20.93 17.01 -3.65
CA ALA A 189 -21.27 18.29 -4.28
C ALA A 189 -20.02 18.95 -4.88
N GLY A 190 -20.19 19.69 -5.98
CA GLY A 190 -19.08 20.33 -6.68
C GLY A 190 -18.21 19.33 -7.46
N ASP A 191 -16.93 19.66 -7.59
CA ASP A 191 -15.94 18.78 -8.20
C ASP A 191 -15.25 17.96 -7.10
N VAL A 192 -15.44 16.65 -7.13
CA VAL A 192 -14.90 15.70 -6.16
C VAL A 192 -13.96 14.74 -6.88
N THR A 193 -12.82 14.44 -6.25
CA THR A 193 -11.87 13.45 -6.76
C THR A 193 -11.70 12.32 -5.76
N PHE A 194 -11.86 11.10 -6.21
CA PHE A 194 -11.40 9.91 -5.51
C PHE A 194 -10.01 9.58 -6.03
N SER A 195 -8.99 9.84 -5.20
CA SER A 195 -7.59 9.63 -5.54
C SER A 195 -7.17 8.17 -5.42
N ASN A 196 -6.05 7.80 -6.07
CA ASN A 196 -5.51 6.44 -6.07
C ASN A 196 -4.53 6.15 -4.92
N ASP A 197 -4.32 7.13 -4.04
CA ASP A 197 -3.60 7.00 -2.78
C ASP A 197 -4.53 6.74 -1.58
N THR A 198 -5.82 6.47 -1.83
CA THR A 198 -6.85 6.30 -0.79
C THR A 198 -7.80 5.13 -1.09
N ASN A 199 -8.18 4.33 -0.08
CA ASN A 199 -9.37 3.47 -0.17
C ASN A 199 -10.63 4.31 0.04
N TRP A 200 -11.55 4.26 -0.91
CA TRP A 200 -12.84 4.94 -0.78
C TRP A 200 -13.93 3.95 -0.39
N VAL A 201 -14.31 3.96 0.89
CA VAL A 201 -15.36 3.10 1.43
C VAL A 201 -16.70 3.84 1.37
N LEU A 202 -17.62 3.34 0.55
CA LEU A 202 -18.99 3.84 0.49
C LEU A 202 -19.77 3.33 1.69
N GLN A 203 -20.40 4.23 2.43
CA GLN A 203 -21.30 3.91 3.53
C GLN A 203 -22.73 4.32 3.17
N GLY A 204 -23.56 3.33 2.88
CA GLY A 204 -24.90 3.51 2.35
C GLY A 204 -24.90 4.05 0.93
N GLY A 205 -25.98 4.76 0.57
CA GLY A 205 -26.08 5.43 -0.72
C GLY A 205 -25.20 6.68 -0.76
N VAL A 206 -24.22 6.69 -1.67
CA VAL A 206 -23.41 7.85 -2.03
C VAL A 206 -23.91 8.41 -3.36
N PHE A 207 -24.27 9.68 -3.38
CA PHE A 207 -24.91 10.33 -4.52
C PHE A 207 -24.04 11.44 -5.09
N VAL A 208 -23.74 11.40 -6.39
CA VAL A 208 -23.04 12.49 -7.08
C VAL A 208 -24.07 13.54 -7.50
N GLY A 209 -24.14 14.64 -6.77
CA GLY A 209 -25.14 15.70 -6.92
C GLY A 209 -26.52 15.35 -6.33
N VAL A 210 -27.49 16.24 -6.55
CA VAL A 210 -28.87 16.12 -6.07
C VAL A 210 -29.81 15.90 -7.26
N ASP A 211 -30.72 14.91 -7.19
CA ASP A 211 -31.66 14.66 -8.29
C ASP A 211 -32.56 15.87 -8.55
N GLY A 212 -32.52 16.38 -9.78
CA GLY A 212 -33.27 17.58 -10.19
C GLY A 212 -32.78 18.86 -9.51
N GLY A 213 -31.62 18.83 -8.84
CA GLY A 213 -31.02 19.94 -8.12
C GLY A 213 -29.61 20.24 -8.61
N THR A 214 -28.72 20.50 -7.66
CA THR A 214 -27.31 20.84 -7.92
C THR A 214 -26.57 19.64 -8.52
N THR A 215 -25.98 19.83 -9.70
CA THR A 215 -25.12 18.85 -10.36
C THR A 215 -23.73 18.83 -9.74
N ALA A 216 -23.06 17.68 -9.81
CA ALA A 216 -21.67 17.51 -9.36
C ALA A 216 -20.87 16.69 -10.38
N ASN A 217 -19.54 16.79 -10.30
CA ASN A 217 -18.61 15.98 -11.08
C ASN A 217 -17.79 15.12 -10.12
N LEU A 218 -17.82 13.79 -10.32
CA LEU A 218 -16.92 12.87 -9.65
C LEU A 218 -15.82 12.44 -10.62
N THR A 219 -14.57 12.66 -10.26
CA THR A 219 -13.40 12.09 -10.93
C THR A 219 -12.86 10.94 -10.10
N ILE A 220 -12.57 9.81 -10.72
CA ILE A 220 -11.93 8.65 -10.10
C ILE A 220 -10.61 8.45 -10.82
N GLU A 221 -9.51 8.57 -10.09
CA GLU A 221 -8.17 8.40 -10.64
C GLU A 221 -7.90 6.94 -11.06
N PRO A 222 -6.97 6.71 -12.00
CA PRO A 222 -6.58 5.35 -12.35
C PRO A 222 -5.95 4.60 -11.18
N GLY A 223 -6.34 3.33 -11.03
CA GLY A 223 -5.93 2.50 -9.89
C GLY A 223 -6.68 2.78 -8.58
N THR A 224 -7.66 3.71 -8.57
CA THR A 224 -8.45 3.99 -7.37
C THR A 224 -9.39 2.84 -6.99
N ARG A 225 -9.37 2.48 -5.70
CA ARG A 225 -10.23 1.46 -5.13
C ARG A 225 -11.46 2.05 -4.44
N VAL A 226 -12.65 1.65 -4.91
CA VAL A 226 -13.94 2.02 -4.33
C VAL A 226 -14.67 0.79 -3.83
N LEU A 227 -15.04 0.78 -2.54
CA LEU A 227 -15.51 -0.40 -1.83
C LEU A 227 -16.91 -0.16 -1.25
N GLY A 228 -17.80 -1.14 -1.37
CA GLY A 228 -18.99 -1.26 -0.54
C GLY A 228 -18.76 -2.32 0.55
N VAL A 229 -19.25 -2.07 1.76
CA VAL A 229 -19.05 -2.94 2.94
C VAL A 229 -20.32 -3.75 3.26
N THR A 230 -21.48 -3.18 2.93
CA THR A 230 -22.81 -3.74 3.17
C THR A 230 -23.54 -3.93 1.83
N GLY A 231 -24.57 -4.78 1.82
CA GLY A 231 -25.41 -4.98 0.63
C GLY A 231 -26.21 -3.74 0.20
N ASN A 232 -26.18 -2.64 0.96
CA ASN A 232 -26.89 -1.39 0.66
C ASN A 232 -25.93 -0.24 0.27
N ASP A 233 -24.65 -0.53 0.05
CA ASP A 233 -23.68 0.49 -0.33
C ASP A 233 -23.62 0.62 -1.85
N PHE A 234 -23.84 1.83 -2.34
CA PHE A 234 -23.84 2.09 -3.78
C PHE A 234 -23.42 3.52 -4.09
N LEU A 235 -22.82 3.70 -5.26
CA LEU A 235 -22.55 5.00 -5.86
C LEU A 235 -23.57 5.26 -6.96
N ALA A 236 -24.33 6.35 -6.84
CA ALA A 236 -25.33 6.75 -7.81
C ALA A 236 -25.04 8.14 -8.36
N VAL A 237 -24.98 8.26 -9.68
CA VAL A 237 -24.80 9.56 -10.36
C VAL A 237 -26.18 10.14 -10.64
N GLN A 238 -26.48 11.29 -10.03
CA GLN A 238 -27.78 11.92 -10.20
C GLN A 238 -27.92 12.58 -11.57
N ARG A 239 -29.17 12.76 -12.02
CA ARG A 239 -29.46 13.33 -13.34
C ARG A 239 -28.81 14.71 -13.49
N GLY A 240 -27.96 14.85 -14.52
CA GLY A 240 -27.23 16.07 -14.83
C GLY A 240 -25.82 16.12 -14.23
N SER A 241 -25.52 15.29 -13.23
CA SER A 241 -24.17 15.07 -12.71
C SER A 241 -23.36 14.16 -13.64
N LYS A 242 -22.04 14.09 -13.41
CA LYS A 242 -21.11 13.29 -14.21
C LYS A 242 -20.16 12.47 -13.33
N ILE A 243 -19.70 11.35 -13.89
CA ILE A 243 -18.59 10.56 -13.39
C ILE A 243 -17.55 10.43 -14.50
N PHE A 244 -16.29 10.62 -14.16
CA PHE A 244 -15.12 10.43 -15.01
C PHE A 244 -14.24 9.39 -14.31
N ALA A 245 -14.14 8.20 -14.87
CA ALA A 245 -13.37 7.11 -14.29
C ALA A 245 -12.47 6.52 -15.37
N GLU A 246 -11.17 6.69 -15.21
CA GLU A 246 -10.14 6.19 -16.10
C GLU A 246 -9.49 4.99 -15.41
N GLY A 247 -9.88 3.76 -15.76
CA GLY A 247 -9.31 2.55 -15.14
C GLY A 247 -7.92 2.22 -15.71
N THR A 248 -7.09 1.56 -14.91
CA THR A 248 -5.91 0.81 -15.36
C THR A 248 -6.20 -0.68 -15.21
N ALA A 249 -5.88 -1.46 -16.25
CA ALA A 249 -6.12 -2.89 -16.31
C ALA A 249 -4.86 -3.67 -15.94
#